data_AF-A0A3B4ZCK4-F1
#
_entry.id   AF-A0A3B4ZCK4-F1
#
_cell.length_a   1.000
_cell.length_b   1.000
_cell.length_c   1.000
_cell.angle_alpha   90.00
_cell.angle_beta   90.00
_cell.angle_gamma   90.00
#
_symmetry.space_group_name_H-M   'P 1'
#
loop_
_entity.id
_entity.type
_entity.pdbx_description
1 polymer ?
#
loop_
_entity_poly.entity_id
_entity_poly.type
_entity_poly.pdbx_seq_one_letter_code
_entity_poly.pdbx_strand_id
1 'polypeptide(L)'
;KLPSFQEMRKAPSYITSRFQGDGVRYKAKLIGSDAVPDVQGEKMCWDSMMKMKGIEVAARKQGKHKQRVWLKISNSGLKIVDERTGVSPSFLRPS
;
A
#
# COMPACT_ATOMS: atom_id res chain seq x y z
N LYS A 1 -22.55 -1.77 11.51
CA LYS A 1 -22.65 -1.12 10.18
C LYS A 1 -21.52 -0.10 10.06
N LEU A 2 -20.77 -0.10 8.97
CA LEU A 2 -19.77 0.96 8.71
C LEU A 2 -20.53 2.23 8.28
N PRO A 3 -20.11 3.43 8.72
CA PRO A 3 -20.73 4.69 8.33
C PRO A 3 -20.56 4.94 6.82
N SER A 4 -21.48 5.69 6.22
CA SER A 4 -21.37 6.08 4.82
C SER A 4 -20.19 7.02 4.59
N PHE A 5 -19.66 7.07 3.36
CA PHE A 5 -18.49 7.90 3.02
C PHE A 5 -18.68 9.39 3.33
N GLN A 6 -19.91 9.91 3.19
CA GLN A 6 -20.23 11.30 3.54
C GLN A 6 -20.27 11.54 5.05
N GLU A 7 -20.77 10.61 5.85
CA GLU A 7 -20.74 10.71 7.32
C GLU A 7 -19.31 10.67 7.86
N MET A 8 -18.47 9.85 7.24
CA MET A 8 -17.06 9.71 7.58
C MET A 8 -16.26 11.02 7.38
N ARG A 9 -16.65 11.84 6.39
CA ARG A 9 -16.05 13.17 6.13
C ARG A 9 -16.52 14.25 7.11
N LYS A 10 -17.67 14.08 7.75
CA LYS A 10 -18.29 15.10 8.61
C LYS A 10 -17.86 15.01 10.08
N ALA A 11 -17.29 13.89 10.52
CA ALA A 11 -16.83 13.70 11.90
C ALA A 11 -15.29 13.64 11.97
N PRO A 12 -14.58 14.79 12.16
CA PRO A 12 -13.12 14.80 12.32
C PRO A 12 -12.65 13.94 13.52
N SER A 13 -13.50 13.78 14.54
CA SER A 13 -13.26 12.87 15.68
C SER A 13 -13.17 11.40 15.26
N TYR A 14 -13.99 10.95 14.31
CA TYR A 14 -13.98 9.58 13.81
C TYR A 14 -12.70 9.26 13.03
N ILE A 15 -12.29 10.15 12.11
CA ILE A 15 -11.05 9.98 11.34
C ILE A 15 -9.86 9.92 12.31
N THR A 16 -9.82 10.84 13.27
CA THR A 16 -8.76 10.92 14.28
C THR A 16 -8.66 9.62 15.08
N SER A 17 -9.77 9.13 15.64
CA SER A 17 -9.78 7.89 16.41
C SER A 17 -9.42 6.66 15.56
N ARG A 18 -9.82 6.63 14.28
CA ARG A 18 -9.59 5.45 13.43
C ARG A 18 -8.12 5.23 13.05
N PHE A 19 -7.36 6.31 12.88
CA PHE A 19 -5.97 6.29 12.43
C PHE A 19 -4.95 6.60 13.54
N GLN A 20 -5.40 6.89 14.76
CA GLN A 20 -4.54 6.96 15.95
C GLN A 20 -3.92 5.58 16.30
N GLY A 21 -2.74 5.60 16.93
CA GLY A 21 -2.01 4.40 17.32
C GLY A 21 -1.63 3.51 16.11
N ASP A 22 -1.99 2.24 16.18
CA ASP A 22 -1.77 1.26 15.09
C ASP A 22 -2.66 1.48 13.86
N GLY A 23 -3.66 2.35 13.97
CA GLY A 23 -4.58 2.72 12.88
C GLY A 23 -5.37 1.54 12.30
N VAL A 24 -5.31 1.38 10.98
CA VAL A 24 -6.05 0.36 10.23
C VAL A 24 -5.08 -0.55 9.48
N ARG A 25 -5.46 -1.81 9.28
CA ARG A 25 -4.69 -2.77 8.46
C ARG A 25 -5.56 -3.41 7.40
N TYR A 26 -5.01 -3.58 6.20
CA TYR A 26 -5.65 -4.27 5.08
C TYR A 26 -4.77 -5.39 4.56
N LYS A 27 -5.36 -6.57 4.31
CA LYS A 27 -4.66 -7.64 3.58
C LYS A 27 -4.51 -7.22 2.13
N ALA A 28 -3.29 -7.30 1.62
CA ALA A 28 -2.96 -6.94 0.25
C ALA A 28 -1.87 -7.84 -0.33
N LYS A 29 -1.58 -7.64 -1.62
CA LYS A 29 -0.47 -8.28 -2.32
C LYS A 29 0.38 -7.21 -2.98
N LEU A 30 1.69 -7.27 -2.75
CA LEU A 30 2.65 -6.34 -3.35
C LEU A 30 2.91 -6.73 -4.81
N ILE A 31 2.71 -5.79 -5.74
CA ILE A 31 3.05 -5.97 -7.16
C ILE A 31 4.55 -5.68 -7.38
N GLY A 32 5.05 -4.63 -6.73
CA GLY A 32 6.46 -4.29 -6.60
C GLY A 32 6.65 -2.78 -6.44
N SER A 33 7.86 -2.29 -6.68
CA SER A 33 8.25 -0.88 -6.54
C SER A 33 8.97 -0.40 -7.79
N ASP A 34 8.71 0.84 -8.19
CA ASP A 34 9.32 1.48 -9.36
C ASP A 34 9.77 2.89 -8.98
N ALA A 35 10.94 3.30 -9.47
CA ALA A 35 11.42 4.66 -9.33
C ALA A 35 10.72 5.53 -10.40
N VAL A 36 10.15 6.65 -9.96
CA VAL A 36 9.41 7.56 -10.82
C VAL A 36 10.17 8.89 -10.96
N PRO A 37 10.05 9.59 -12.11
CA PRO A 37 10.80 10.81 -12.37
C PRO A 37 10.32 12.02 -11.55
N ASP A 38 9.02 12.08 -11.23
CA ASP A 38 8.39 13.22 -10.59
C ASP A 38 7.59 12.81 -9.34
N VAL A 39 7.27 13.79 -8.49
CA VAL A 39 6.49 13.57 -7.26
C VAL A 39 4.99 13.34 -7.52
N GLN A 40 4.49 13.75 -8.68
CA GLN A 40 3.06 13.66 -9.03
C GLN A 40 2.84 13.62 -10.55
N GLY A 41 1.86 12.82 -10.99
CA GLY A 41 1.40 12.81 -12.38
C GLY A 41 0.57 11.55 -12.70
N GLU A 42 -0.63 11.71 -13.28
CA GLU A 42 -1.52 10.57 -13.57
C GLU A 42 -0.89 9.63 -14.60
N LYS A 43 -0.42 10.17 -15.73
CA LYS A 43 0.25 9.40 -16.77
C LYS A 43 1.46 8.63 -16.22
N MET A 44 2.27 9.27 -15.38
CA MET A 44 3.42 8.65 -14.73
C MET A 44 3.00 7.47 -13.83
N CYS A 45 1.99 7.67 -12.97
CA CYS A 45 1.46 6.61 -12.11
C CYS A 45 0.89 5.45 -12.95
N TRP A 46 0.24 5.75 -14.07
CA TRP A 46 -0.31 4.74 -14.98
C TRP A 46 0.81 3.94 -15.67
N ASP A 47 1.80 4.62 -16.24
CA ASP A 47 2.96 4.01 -16.91
C ASP A 47 3.72 3.08 -15.95
N SER A 48 4.00 3.56 -14.73
CA SER A 48 4.67 2.79 -13.69
C SER A 48 3.86 1.56 -13.26
N MET A 49 2.55 1.73 -13.05
CA MET A 49 1.65 0.62 -12.72
C MET A 49 1.62 -0.44 -13.84
N MET A 50 1.58 -0.03 -15.11
CA MET A 50 1.59 -0.96 -16.24
C MET A 50 2.92 -1.72 -16.35
N LYS A 51 4.04 -1.02 -16.20
CA LYS A 51 5.38 -1.63 -16.15
C LYS A 51 5.46 -2.71 -15.06
N MET A 52 5.05 -2.37 -13.84
CA MET A 52 5.09 -3.30 -12.70
C MET A 52 4.15 -4.50 -12.89
N LYS A 53 2.95 -4.30 -13.46
CA LYS A 53 2.07 -5.41 -13.83
C LYS A 53 2.70 -6.32 -14.88
N GLY A 54 3.39 -5.76 -15.88
CA GLY A 54 4.10 -6.53 -16.90
C GLY A 54 5.21 -7.42 -16.32
N ILE A 55 6.05 -6.84 -15.45
CA ILE A 55 7.11 -7.58 -14.73
C ILE A 55 6.49 -8.70 -13.89
N GLU A 56 5.42 -8.41 -13.17
CA GLU A 56 4.74 -9.39 -12.34
C GLU A 56 4.10 -10.53 -13.16
N VAL A 57 3.55 -10.25 -14.35
CA VAL A 57 3.06 -11.31 -15.26
C VAL A 57 4.21 -12.23 -15.69
N ALA A 58 5.38 -11.68 -15.99
CA ALA A 58 6.56 -12.48 -16.31
C ALA A 58 7.03 -13.33 -15.11
N ALA A 59 7.08 -12.73 -13.91
CA ALA A 59 7.42 -13.45 -12.67
C ALA A 59 6.42 -14.57 -12.38
N ARG A 60 5.12 -14.34 -12.61
CA ARG A 60 4.06 -15.34 -12.46
C ARG A 60 4.26 -16.53 -13.38
N LYS A 61 4.65 -16.30 -14.64
CA LYS A 61 4.99 -17.37 -15.60
C LYS A 61 6.18 -18.21 -15.15
N GLN A 62 7.10 -17.63 -14.37
CA GLN A 62 8.22 -18.34 -13.72
C GLN A 62 7.82 -19.01 -12.40
N GLY A 63 6.53 -19.05 -12.04
CA GLY A 63 6.04 -19.64 -10.80
C GLY A 63 6.23 -18.77 -9.55
N LYS A 64 6.74 -17.53 -9.69
CA LYS A 64 6.81 -16.59 -8.55
C LYS A 64 5.42 -16.05 -8.25
N HIS A 65 5.16 -15.78 -6.97
CA HIS A 65 3.88 -15.25 -6.50
C HIS A 65 4.12 -13.91 -5.78
N LYS A 66 3.19 -12.96 -5.95
CA LYS A 66 3.18 -11.71 -5.17
C LYS A 66 3.34 -11.97 -3.68
N GLN A 67 4.19 -11.17 -3.04
CA GLN A 67 4.32 -11.15 -1.59
C GLN A 67 3.00 -10.73 -0.97
N ARG A 68 2.52 -11.51 0.01
CA ARG A 68 1.34 -11.17 0.80
C ARG A 68 1.76 -10.22 1.91
N VAL A 69 1.07 -9.10 2.03
CA VAL A 69 1.44 -8.02 2.94
C VAL A 69 0.23 -7.48 3.69
N TRP A 70 0.50 -6.86 4.82
CA TRP A 70 -0.42 -5.95 5.48
C TRP A 70 -0.07 -4.51 5.10
N LEU A 71 -1.05 -3.80 4.55
CA LEU A 71 -0.99 -2.34 4.42
C LEU A 71 -1.54 -1.72 5.70
N LYS A 72 -0.68 -1.12 6.50
CA LYS A 72 -1.04 -0.37 7.71
C LYS A 72 -1.13 1.12 7.40
N ILE A 73 -2.27 1.73 7.72
CA ILE A 73 -2.51 3.17 7.56
C ILE A 73 -2.78 3.75 8.94
N SER A 74 -1.99 4.73 9.33
CA SER A 74 -2.07 5.41 10.64
C SER A 74 -1.74 6.90 10.47
N ASN A 75 -1.90 7.70 11.51
CA ASN A 75 -1.44 9.10 11.52
C ASN A 75 0.07 9.23 11.36
N SER A 76 0.84 8.17 11.67
CA SER A 76 2.29 8.12 11.40
C SER A 76 2.62 7.85 9.91
N GLY A 77 1.61 7.64 9.08
CA GLY A 77 1.74 7.36 7.66
C GLY A 77 1.41 5.90 7.29
N LEU A 78 1.93 5.51 6.12
CA LEU A 78 1.72 4.20 5.51
C LEU A 78 2.91 3.27 5.78
N LYS A 79 2.61 2.04 6.21
CA LYS A 79 3.62 0.98 6.38
C LYS A 79 3.16 -0.28 5.67
N ILE A 80 4.08 -0.89 4.93
CA ILE A 80 3.88 -2.20 4.31
C ILE A 80 4.72 -3.20 5.09
N VAL A 81 4.08 -4.23 5.62
CA VAL A 81 4.76 -5.31 6.35
C VAL A 81 4.38 -6.66 5.77
N ASP A 82 5.33 -7.58 5.73
CA ASP A 82 5.09 -8.94 5.29
C ASP A 82 4.04 -9.64 6.17
N GLU A 83 3.11 -10.40 5.55
CA GLU A 83 2.02 -11.05 6.30
C GLU A 83 2.52 -12.15 7.25
N ARG A 84 3.64 -12.82 6.93
CA ARG A 84 4.16 -13.94 7.73
C ARG A 84 5.12 -13.48 8.81
N THR A 85 6.08 -12.65 8.45
CA THR A 85 7.17 -12.23 9.33
C THR A 85 6.87 -10.94 10.09
N GLY A 86 5.91 -10.13 9.62
CA GLY A 86 5.62 -8.81 10.20
C GLY A 86 6.70 -7.76 9.92
N VAL A 87 7.70 -8.09 9.10
CA VAL A 87 8.86 -7.25 8.81
C VAL A 87 8.61 -6.43 7.54
N SER A 88 9.02 -5.15 7.55
CA SER A 88 8.97 -4.30 6.36
C SER A 88 9.98 -4.77 5.31
N PRO A 89 9.58 -4.88 4.02
CA PRO A 89 10.48 -5.20 2.92
C PRO A 89 11.71 -4.28 2.90
N SER A 90 12.88 -4.84 2.57
CA SER A 90 14.16 -4.13 2.61
C SER A 90 14.19 -2.89 1.71
N PHE A 91 13.56 -2.95 0.53
CA PHE A 91 13.51 -1.82 -0.41
C PHE A 91 12.70 -0.61 0.10
N LEU A 92 11.94 -0.75 1.20
CA LEU A 92 11.23 0.34 1.85
C LEU A 92 11.99 0.92 3.06
N ARG A 93 13.16 0.37 3.39
CA ARG A 93 13.99 0.90 4.46
C ARG A 93 14.89 1.98 3.86
N PRO A 94 14.95 3.19 4.45
CA PRO A 94 15.96 4.16 4.05
C PRO A 94 17.35 3.55 4.28
N SER A 95 18.20 3.65 3.26
CA SER A 95 19.63 3.28 3.29
C SER A 95 20.44 4.24 4.14
#